data_AF-A0A8X7NL12-F1
#
_entry.id   AF-A0A8X7NL12-F1
#
_cell.length_a   1.000
_cell.length_b   1.000
_cell.length_c   1.000
_cell.angle_alpha   90.00
_cell.angle_beta   90.00
_cell.angle_gamma   90.00
#
_symmetry.space_group_name_H-M   'P 1'
#
loop_
_entity.id
_entity.type
_entity.pdbx_description
1 polymer ?
#
loop_
_entity_poly.entity_id
_entity_poly.type
_entity_poly.pdbx_seq_one_letter_code
_entity_poly.pdbx_strand_id
1 'polypeptide(L)'
;MPLPLRLQLQLPQLAQTTRTNLKITIYFILPITLSIYLIPTLLSPEIFTYWQTNFRVILLSKQFCQVKPQQCQVLLDANFGDPNLLYRQGFHHYDLIYVVNKYIWQWDSFVTKLILSPPMKKLIVGLAFIRHGRNAVAVDDDAYWEMMQETIHIILAIFNTSLFHIVMGMVVSRMWMFFIVGVVLTILEPWEKLASPIWTLLQSANNVF
;
A
#
# COMPACT_ATOMS: atom_id res chain seq x y z
N MET A 1 -29.32 -24.00 -49.20
CA MET A 1 -28.87 -22.94 -50.14
C MET A 1 -27.51 -22.43 -49.66
N PRO A 2 -26.44 -22.54 -50.46
CA PRO A 2 -25.12 -22.05 -50.05
C PRO A 2 -25.15 -20.52 -49.95
N LEU A 3 -24.55 -19.99 -48.87
CA LEU A 3 -24.41 -18.54 -48.69
C LEU A 3 -23.58 -17.94 -49.83
N PRO A 4 -23.90 -16.74 -50.31
CA PRO A 4 -23.13 -16.09 -51.37
C PRO A 4 -21.67 -15.90 -50.93
N LEU A 5 -20.72 -16.25 -51.82
CA LEU A 5 -19.27 -16.27 -51.58
C LEU A 5 -18.72 -14.97 -50.96
N ARG A 6 -19.39 -13.83 -51.25
CA ARG A 6 -19.08 -12.50 -50.71
C ARG A 6 -19.28 -12.41 -49.19
N LEU A 7 -20.32 -13.06 -48.65
CA LEU A 7 -20.55 -13.15 -47.21
C LEU A 7 -19.53 -14.07 -46.53
N GLN A 8 -19.10 -15.15 -47.18
CA GLN A 8 -18.12 -16.09 -46.62
C GLN A 8 -16.72 -15.47 -46.43
N LEU A 9 -16.33 -14.52 -47.29
CA LEU A 9 -15.08 -13.76 -47.16
C LEU A 9 -15.18 -12.59 -46.17
N GLN A 10 -16.35 -11.96 -46.03
CA GLN A 10 -16.55 -10.82 -45.13
C GLN A 10 -16.67 -11.22 -43.65
N LEU A 11 -17.24 -12.38 -43.33
CA LEU A 11 -17.37 -12.85 -41.93
C LEU A 11 -16.03 -12.99 -41.16
N PRO A 12 -14.98 -13.65 -41.71
CA PRO A 12 -13.71 -13.78 -41.00
C PRO A 12 -12.97 -12.44 -40.88
N GLN A 13 -13.07 -11.56 -41.89
CA GLN A 13 -12.51 -10.21 -41.82
C GLN A 13 -13.22 -9.33 -40.79
N LEU A 14 -14.54 -9.38 -40.73
CA LEU A 14 -15.33 -8.66 -39.73
C LEU A 14 -15.00 -9.15 -38.32
N ALA A 15 -14.96 -10.48 -38.11
CA ALA A 15 -14.63 -11.10 -36.82
C ALA A 15 -13.23 -10.70 -36.32
N GLN A 16 -12.25 -10.67 -37.22
CA GLN A 16 -10.87 -10.27 -36.89
C GLN A 16 -10.78 -8.77 -36.58
N THR A 17 -11.53 -7.93 -37.29
CA THR A 17 -11.61 -6.48 -37.03
C THR A 17 -12.27 -6.19 -35.69
N THR A 18 -13.38 -6.87 -35.35
CA THR A 18 -14.02 -6.75 -34.03
C THR A 18 -13.10 -7.21 -32.90
N ARG A 19 -12.31 -8.27 -33.10
CA ARG A 19 -11.39 -8.76 -32.05
C ARG A 19 -10.24 -7.78 -31.81
N THR A 20 -9.73 -7.15 -32.87
CA THR A 20 -8.70 -6.10 -32.77
C THR A 20 -9.26 -4.84 -32.09
N ASN A 21 -10.45 -4.40 -32.48
CA ASN A 21 -11.11 -3.25 -31.86
C ASN A 21 -11.42 -3.50 -30.37
N LEU A 22 -11.89 -4.71 -30.01
CA LEU A 22 -12.12 -5.08 -28.61
C LEU A 22 -10.83 -5.05 -27.79
N LYS A 23 -9.71 -5.55 -28.34
CA LYS A 23 -8.40 -5.47 -27.67
C LYS A 23 -7.97 -4.02 -27.46
N ILE A 24 -8.12 -3.16 -28.47
CA ILE A 24 -7.78 -1.74 -28.34
C ILE A 24 -8.67 -1.07 -27.27
N THR A 25 -9.96 -1.39 -27.24
CA THR A 25 -10.87 -0.85 -26.23
C THR A 25 -10.49 -1.30 -24.81
N ILE A 26 -10.21 -2.59 -24.60
CA ILE A 26 -9.90 -3.13 -23.27
C ILE A 26 -8.51 -2.70 -22.77
N TYR A 27 -7.50 -2.67 -23.65
CA TYR A 27 -6.11 -2.43 -23.24
C TYR A 27 -5.71 -0.96 -23.31
N PHE A 28 -6.37 -0.13 -24.11
CA PHE A 28 -6.01 1.28 -24.28
C PHE A 28 -7.14 2.23 -23.90
N ILE A 29 -8.29 2.14 -24.55
CA ILE A 29 -9.35 3.14 -24.36
C ILE A 29 -9.88 3.08 -22.92
N LEU A 30 -10.27 1.90 -22.45
CA LEU A 30 -10.88 1.69 -21.15
C LEU A 30 -9.94 2.12 -20.01
N PRO A 31 -8.66 1.70 -19.95
CA PRO A 31 -7.75 2.17 -18.92
C PRO A 31 -7.55 3.69 -18.93
N ILE A 32 -7.48 4.31 -20.12
CA ILE A 32 -7.32 5.77 -20.26
C ILE A 32 -8.58 6.51 -19.78
N THR A 33 -9.77 6.12 -20.22
CA THR A 33 -11.02 6.75 -19.76
C THR A 33 -11.29 6.50 -18.29
N LEU A 34 -11.00 5.29 -17.77
CA LEU A 34 -11.05 5.04 -16.33
C LEU A 34 -10.10 5.96 -15.59
N SER A 35 -8.87 6.13 -16.09
CA SER A 35 -7.89 7.02 -15.46
C SER A 35 -8.35 8.47 -15.47
N ILE A 36 -8.83 8.99 -16.61
CA ILE A 36 -9.34 10.37 -16.73
C ILE A 36 -10.52 10.62 -15.78
N TYR A 37 -11.37 9.63 -15.54
CA TYR A 37 -12.51 9.78 -14.64
C TYR A 37 -12.13 9.59 -13.16
N LEU A 38 -11.32 8.57 -12.85
CA LEU A 38 -10.96 8.18 -11.49
C LEU A 38 -9.89 9.10 -10.88
N ILE A 39 -8.91 9.57 -11.66
CA ILE A 39 -7.83 10.42 -11.15
C ILE A 39 -8.39 11.70 -10.52
N PRO A 40 -9.25 12.49 -11.18
CA PRO A 40 -9.79 13.73 -10.57
C PRO A 40 -10.72 13.46 -9.39
N THR A 41 -11.49 12.37 -9.43
CA THR A 41 -12.43 12.03 -8.36
C THR A 41 -11.76 11.42 -7.13
N LEU A 42 -10.67 10.67 -7.28
CA LEU A 42 -9.94 10.06 -6.16
C LEU A 42 -8.79 10.92 -5.63
N LEU A 43 -8.23 11.82 -6.44
CA LEU A 43 -7.13 12.70 -6.05
C LEU A 43 -7.61 14.10 -5.66
N SER A 44 -8.87 14.27 -5.27
CA SER A 44 -9.26 15.52 -4.63
C SER A 44 -8.42 15.70 -3.35
N PRO A 45 -7.94 16.92 -3.04
CA PRO A 45 -7.12 17.16 -1.86
C PRO A 45 -7.81 16.71 -0.55
N GLU A 46 -9.12 16.85 -0.50
CA GLU A 46 -9.97 16.43 0.63
C GLU A 46 -9.99 14.91 0.81
N ILE A 47 -10.14 14.16 -0.27
CA ILE A 47 -10.11 12.69 -0.21
C ILE A 47 -8.71 12.21 0.16
N PHE A 48 -7.67 12.81 -0.41
CA PHE A 48 -6.29 12.45 -0.09
C PHE A 48 -5.96 12.69 1.39
N THR A 49 -6.32 13.85 1.93
CA THR A 49 -6.12 14.18 3.36
C THR A 49 -6.95 13.29 4.27
N TYR A 50 -8.18 12.96 3.87
CA TYR A 50 -9.02 11.98 4.56
C TYR A 50 -8.35 10.60 4.63
N TRP A 51 -7.84 10.08 3.52
CA TRP A 51 -7.12 8.80 3.46
C TRP A 51 -5.84 8.83 4.29
N GLN A 52 -5.04 9.88 4.17
CA GLN A 52 -3.78 10.03 4.92
C GLN A 52 -4.01 10.09 6.44
N THR A 53 -5.13 10.65 6.87
CA THR A 53 -5.45 10.79 8.29
C THR A 53 -6.03 9.48 8.85
N ASN A 54 -6.94 8.82 8.12
CA ASN A 54 -7.71 7.68 8.60
C ASN A 54 -7.10 6.30 8.27
N PHE A 55 -6.24 6.21 7.27
CA PHE A 55 -5.57 4.98 6.88
C PHE A 55 -4.12 4.99 7.40
N ARG A 56 -3.97 4.76 8.70
CA ARG A 56 -2.69 4.72 9.40
C ARG A 56 -2.41 3.34 10.00
N VAL A 57 -1.13 2.99 10.03
CA VAL A 57 -0.59 1.80 10.68
C VAL A 57 0.71 2.20 11.36
N ILE A 58 0.68 2.37 12.68
CA ILE A 58 1.80 2.88 13.46
C ILE A 58 1.94 2.05 14.74
N LEU A 59 3.15 1.56 14.99
CA LEU A 59 3.54 0.93 16.24
C LEU A 59 4.46 1.88 17.01
N LEU A 60 4.00 2.35 18.16
CA LEU A 60 4.72 3.28 19.03
C LEU A 60 5.21 2.53 20.27
N SER A 61 6.42 2.84 20.74
CA SER A 61 6.85 2.44 22.08
C SER A 61 6.44 3.48 23.11
N LYS A 62 6.07 3.05 24.32
CA LYS A 62 5.80 3.98 25.43
C LYS A 62 7.01 4.85 25.74
N GLN A 63 8.23 4.32 25.60
CA GLN A 63 9.48 5.08 25.72
C GLN A 63 9.57 6.23 24.70
N PHE A 64 9.18 5.99 23.45
CA PHE A 64 9.12 7.07 22.44
C PHE A 64 8.15 8.18 22.88
N CYS A 65 7.00 7.81 23.43
CA CYS A 65 6.02 8.76 23.96
C CYS A 65 6.53 9.55 25.17
N GLN A 66 7.40 8.97 26.00
CA GLN A 66 8.05 9.68 27.10
C GLN A 66 9.07 10.73 26.59
N VAL A 67 9.82 10.40 25.54
CA VAL A 67 10.83 11.31 24.96
C VAL A 67 10.17 12.42 24.13
N LYS A 68 9.09 12.13 23.41
CA LYS A 68 8.37 13.07 22.55
C LYS A 68 6.86 13.10 22.84
N PRO A 69 6.45 13.68 23.98
CA PRO A 69 5.06 13.63 24.43
C PRO A 69 4.10 14.37 23.48
N GLN A 70 4.50 15.52 22.93
CA GLN A 70 3.65 16.29 22.02
C GLN A 70 3.30 15.54 20.73
N GLN A 71 4.27 14.84 20.14
CA GLN A 71 4.05 14.06 18.91
C GLN A 71 3.18 12.83 19.18
N CYS A 72 3.41 12.18 20.32
CA CYS A 72 2.62 11.02 20.72
C CYS A 72 1.18 11.41 21.09
N GLN A 73 0.96 12.55 21.76
CA GLN A 73 -0.38 13.04 22.09
C GLN A 73 -1.21 13.29 20.84
N VAL A 74 -0.65 13.90 19.79
CA VAL A 74 -1.39 14.10 18.52
C VAL A 74 -1.78 12.77 17.89
N LEU A 75 -0.90 11.76 17.93
CA LEU A 75 -1.18 10.43 17.36
C LEU A 75 -2.16 9.60 18.20
N LEU A 76 -2.20 9.84 19.51
CA LEU A 76 -3.07 9.14 20.45
C LEU A 76 -4.37 9.89 20.76
N ASP A 77 -4.51 11.15 20.36
CA ASP A 77 -5.72 11.95 20.56
C ASP A 77 -6.91 11.24 19.91
N ALA A 78 -7.99 11.09 20.67
CA ALA A 78 -9.23 10.47 20.20
C ALA A 78 -9.89 11.28 19.08
N ASN A 79 -9.61 12.59 19.02
CA ASN A 79 -10.08 13.49 17.97
C ASN A 79 -9.19 13.49 16.71
N PHE A 80 -8.05 12.81 16.75
CA PHE A 80 -7.18 12.68 15.60
C PHE A 80 -7.72 11.59 14.65
N GLY A 81 -8.25 12.05 13.52
CA GLY A 81 -8.94 11.22 12.52
C GLY A 81 -10.34 10.80 12.96
N ASP A 82 -10.97 9.94 12.16
CA ASP A 82 -12.29 9.36 12.44
C ASP A 82 -12.14 8.25 13.50
N PRO A 83 -12.75 8.39 14.69
CA PRO A 83 -12.66 7.40 15.76
C PRO A 83 -13.31 6.06 15.38
N ASN A 84 -14.19 6.02 14.38
CA ASN A 84 -14.78 4.77 13.89
C ASN A 84 -13.84 3.98 12.99
N LEU A 85 -12.80 4.63 12.45
CA LEU A 85 -11.84 4.04 11.51
C LEU A 85 -10.47 3.81 12.13
N LEU A 86 -10.07 4.55 13.16
CA LEU A 86 -8.77 4.39 13.82
C LEU A 86 -8.93 3.67 15.17
N TYR A 87 -8.44 2.44 15.22
CA TYR A 87 -8.37 1.64 16.43
C TYR A 87 -7.00 1.82 17.13
N ARG A 88 -7.01 1.86 18.46
CA ARG A 88 -5.82 2.06 19.30
C ARG A 88 -5.75 0.93 20.32
N GLN A 89 -4.73 0.09 20.24
CA GLN A 89 -4.49 -1.02 21.16
C GLN A 89 -3.21 -0.76 21.97
N GLY A 90 -3.33 -0.75 23.30
CA GLY A 90 -2.16 -0.87 24.18
C GLY A 90 -1.81 -2.34 24.38
N PHE A 91 -0.53 -2.67 24.26
CA PHE A 91 0.01 -3.98 24.66
C PHE A 91 0.59 -3.85 26.07
N HIS A 92 0.05 -4.61 27.01
CA HIS A 92 0.39 -4.47 28.41
C HIS A 92 1.76 -5.10 28.73
N HIS A 93 2.11 -6.20 28.06
CA HIS A 93 3.35 -6.94 28.36
C HIS A 93 4.59 -6.37 27.68
N TYR A 94 4.43 -5.55 26.64
CA TYR A 94 5.54 -5.10 25.78
C TYR A 94 5.74 -3.58 25.74
N ASP A 95 4.96 -2.80 26.50
CA ASP A 95 5.03 -1.34 26.50
C ASP A 95 4.93 -0.72 25.09
N LEU A 96 4.06 -1.29 24.26
CA LEU A 96 3.80 -0.85 22.89
C LEU A 96 2.36 -0.34 22.77
N ILE A 97 2.16 0.60 21.85
CA ILE A 97 0.84 1.13 21.47
C ILE A 97 0.71 1.03 19.96
N TYR A 98 -0.32 0.34 19.50
CA TYR A 98 -0.60 0.14 18.08
C TYR A 98 -1.80 0.99 17.67
N VAL A 99 -1.56 1.92 16.75
CA VAL A 99 -2.59 2.78 16.14
C VAL A 99 -2.78 2.30 14.71
N VAL A 100 -3.96 1.77 14.41
CA VAL A 100 -4.21 1.06 13.16
C VAL A 100 -5.61 1.33 12.64
N ASN A 101 -5.77 1.32 11.32
CA ASN A 101 -7.09 1.32 10.71
C ASN A 101 -7.90 0.07 11.13
N LYS A 102 -9.19 0.26 11.44
CA LYS A 102 -10.12 -0.76 11.93
C LYS A 102 -10.20 -1.99 11.03
N TYR A 103 -10.14 -1.83 9.71
CA TYR A 103 -10.20 -2.97 8.79
C TYR A 103 -8.97 -3.86 8.90
N ILE A 104 -7.79 -3.26 9.09
CA ILE A 104 -6.55 -3.99 9.31
C ILE A 104 -6.59 -4.68 10.67
N TRP A 105 -7.09 -3.99 11.72
CA TRP A 105 -7.28 -4.62 13.03
C TRP A 105 -8.24 -5.82 13.00
N GLN A 106 -9.34 -5.73 12.27
CA GLN A 106 -10.27 -6.84 12.08
C GLN A 106 -9.58 -8.03 11.40
N TRP A 107 -8.75 -7.75 10.40
CA TRP A 107 -7.97 -8.77 9.73
C TRP A 107 -6.92 -9.40 10.65
N ASP A 108 -6.16 -8.60 11.39
CA ASP A 108 -5.17 -9.05 12.38
C ASP A 108 -5.82 -9.94 13.45
N SER A 109 -6.99 -9.52 13.94
CA SER A 109 -7.79 -10.28 14.92
C SER A 109 -8.29 -11.60 14.34
N PHE A 110 -8.70 -11.61 13.07
CA PHE A 110 -9.13 -12.82 12.38
C PHE A 110 -7.96 -13.80 12.19
N VAL A 111 -6.82 -13.31 11.73
CA VAL A 111 -5.58 -14.11 11.56
C VAL A 111 -5.13 -14.67 12.91
N THR A 112 -5.13 -13.85 13.95
CA THR A 112 -4.76 -14.28 15.31
C THR A 112 -5.68 -15.39 15.80
N LYS A 113 -7.00 -15.30 15.60
CA LYS A 113 -7.96 -16.36 15.93
C LYS A 113 -7.74 -17.66 15.15
N LEU A 114 -7.28 -17.56 13.90
CA LEU A 114 -6.94 -18.74 13.10
C LEU A 114 -5.68 -19.43 13.62
N ILE A 115 -4.63 -18.65 13.89
CA ILE A 115 -3.35 -19.17 14.43
C ILE A 115 -3.58 -19.77 15.82
N LEU A 116 -4.25 -19.03 16.70
CA LEU A 116 -4.56 -19.42 18.08
C LEU A 116 -5.90 -20.17 18.20
N SER A 117 -6.24 -20.95 17.18
CA SER A 117 -7.46 -21.73 17.22
C SER A 117 -7.44 -22.77 18.35
N PRO A 118 -8.60 -23.19 18.89
CA PRO A 118 -8.68 -24.23 19.93
C PRO A 118 -7.85 -25.50 19.67
N PRO A 119 -7.78 -26.07 18.44
CA PRO A 119 -6.91 -27.20 18.18
C PRO A 119 -5.42 -26.85 18.31
N MET A 120 -5.01 -25.63 17.95
CA MET A 120 -3.63 -25.17 18.14
C MET A 120 -3.29 -25.02 19.63
N LYS A 121 -4.21 -24.48 20.44
CA LYS A 121 -4.03 -24.42 21.91
C LYS A 121 -3.76 -25.82 22.48
N LYS A 122 -4.57 -26.82 22.09
CA LYS A 122 -4.37 -28.22 22.51
C LYS A 122 -3.02 -28.78 22.06
N LEU A 123 -2.57 -28.44 20.86
CA LEU A 123 -1.27 -28.89 20.32
C LEU A 123 -0.09 -28.27 21.09
N ILE A 124 -0.13 -26.97 21.38
CA ILE A 124 0.92 -26.26 22.12
C ILE A 124 1.01 -26.78 23.56
N VAL A 125 -0.12 -26.91 24.26
CA VAL A 125 -0.17 -27.47 25.62
C VAL A 125 0.31 -28.94 25.62
N GLY A 126 -0.09 -29.73 24.61
CA GLY A 126 0.38 -31.10 24.44
C GLY A 126 1.89 -31.21 24.25
N LEU A 127 2.49 -30.36 23.43
CA LEU A 127 3.94 -30.30 23.24
C LEU A 127 4.68 -29.84 24.49
N ALA A 128 4.14 -28.86 25.21
CA ALA A 128 4.71 -28.37 26.47
C ALA A 128 4.70 -29.47 27.56
N PHE A 129 3.61 -30.24 27.65
CA PHE A 129 3.50 -31.39 28.54
C PHE A 129 4.53 -32.49 28.23
N ILE A 130 4.77 -32.77 26.94
CA ILE A 130 5.79 -33.73 26.51
C ILE A 130 7.20 -33.25 26.85
N ARG A 131 7.48 -31.94 26.70
CA ARG A 131 8.81 -31.36 26.86
C ARG A 131 9.25 -31.19 28.32
N HIS A 132 8.33 -30.84 29.21
CA HIS A 132 8.70 -30.47 30.58
C HIS A 132 8.09 -31.38 31.68
N GLY A 133 7.33 -32.40 31.31
CA GLY A 133 6.67 -33.30 32.25
C GLY A 133 5.61 -32.61 33.11
N ARG A 134 4.93 -33.39 33.98
CA ARG A 134 3.78 -32.94 34.81
C ARG A 134 4.01 -31.69 35.67
N ASN A 135 5.25 -31.26 35.88
CA ASN A 135 5.59 -30.22 36.86
C ASN A 135 5.72 -28.80 36.25
N ALA A 136 5.59 -28.62 34.94
CA ALA A 136 5.80 -27.31 34.30
C ALA A 136 4.53 -26.56 33.90
N VAL A 137 3.36 -27.18 33.97
CA VAL A 137 2.08 -26.55 33.59
C VAL A 137 1.28 -26.19 34.84
N ALA A 138 1.93 -25.49 35.75
CA ALA A 138 1.28 -24.65 36.75
C ALA A 138 1.56 -23.15 36.48
N VAL A 139 1.95 -22.84 35.24
CA VAL A 139 1.89 -21.47 34.73
C VAL A 139 0.42 -21.20 34.47
N ASP A 140 -0.08 -20.09 35.01
CA ASP A 140 -1.43 -19.59 34.81
C ASP A 140 -1.76 -19.62 33.31
N ASP A 141 -2.53 -20.64 32.89
CA ASP A 141 -2.71 -21.03 31.48
C ASP A 141 -3.31 -19.87 30.67
N ASP A 142 -4.01 -18.97 31.36
CA ASP A 142 -4.61 -17.76 30.83
C ASP A 142 -3.56 -16.65 30.61
N ALA A 143 -2.68 -16.37 31.57
CA ALA A 143 -1.65 -15.34 31.43
C ALA A 143 -0.63 -15.68 30.32
N TYR A 144 -0.23 -16.95 30.22
CA TYR A 144 0.63 -17.40 29.11
C TYR A 144 -0.06 -17.24 27.75
N TRP A 145 -1.36 -17.50 27.69
CA TRP A 145 -2.12 -17.37 26.46
C TRP A 145 -2.35 -15.93 26.05
N GLU A 146 -2.63 -15.04 27.01
CA GLU A 146 -2.71 -13.59 26.79
C GLU A 146 -1.38 -13.05 26.26
N MET A 147 -0.25 -13.46 26.85
CA MET A 147 1.08 -13.07 26.37
C MET A 147 1.35 -13.58 24.95
N MET A 148 0.96 -14.82 24.62
CA MET A 148 1.09 -15.38 23.28
C MET A 148 0.23 -14.63 22.26
N GLN A 149 -1.00 -14.26 22.64
CA GLN A 149 -1.90 -13.48 21.81
C GLN A 149 -1.36 -12.06 21.56
N GLU A 150 -0.88 -11.37 22.58
CA GLU A 150 -0.19 -10.08 22.41
C GLU A 150 1.03 -10.21 21.51
N THR A 151 1.82 -11.28 21.66
CA THR A 151 3.01 -11.51 20.83
C THR A 151 2.65 -11.63 19.35
N ILE A 152 1.62 -12.41 19.00
CA ILE A 152 1.18 -12.56 17.61
C ILE A 152 0.65 -11.24 17.07
N HIS A 153 -0.14 -10.49 17.86
CA HIS A 153 -0.61 -9.18 17.45
C HIS A 153 0.54 -8.19 17.21
N ILE A 154 1.60 -8.23 18.02
CA ILE A 154 2.80 -7.41 17.81
C ILE A 154 3.53 -7.81 16.53
N ILE A 155 3.68 -9.10 16.26
CA ILE A 155 4.30 -9.59 15.02
C ILE A 155 3.50 -9.10 13.80
N LEU A 156 2.17 -9.20 13.84
CA LEU A 156 1.29 -8.68 12.79
C LEU A 156 1.40 -7.16 12.66
N ALA A 157 1.44 -6.43 13.79
CA ALA A 157 1.62 -4.99 13.79
C ALA A 157 2.95 -4.55 13.14
N ILE A 158 4.05 -5.25 13.44
CA ILE A 158 5.37 -5.02 12.81
C ILE A 158 5.28 -5.30 11.31
N PHE A 159 4.67 -6.43 10.93
CA PHE A 159 4.52 -6.81 9.52
C PHE A 159 3.70 -5.77 8.74
N ASN A 160 2.55 -5.37 9.25
CA ASN A 160 1.67 -4.38 8.62
C ASN A 160 2.32 -3.00 8.55
N THR A 161 2.99 -2.57 9.62
CA THR A 161 3.73 -1.29 9.63
C THR A 161 4.85 -1.30 8.57
N SER A 162 5.59 -2.40 8.48
CA SER A 162 6.65 -2.58 7.47
C SER A 162 6.09 -2.55 6.04
N LEU A 163 5.01 -3.30 5.80
CA LEU A 163 4.34 -3.35 4.50
C LEU A 163 3.80 -1.97 4.11
N PHE A 164 3.20 -1.25 5.05
CA PHE A 164 2.71 0.11 4.83
C PHE A 164 3.84 1.05 4.42
N HIS A 165 4.97 1.04 5.14
CA HIS A 165 6.14 1.85 4.78
C HIS A 165 6.75 1.46 3.44
N ILE A 166 6.81 0.18 3.10
CA ILE A 166 7.29 -0.31 1.80
C ILE A 166 6.38 0.19 0.67
N VAL A 167 5.06 0.05 0.81
CA VAL A 167 4.09 0.52 -0.19
C VAL A 167 4.18 2.03 -0.38
N MET A 168 4.19 2.80 0.71
CA MET A 168 4.35 4.25 0.65
C MET A 168 5.68 4.65 0.00
N GLY A 169 6.78 3.99 0.35
CA GLY A 169 8.09 4.22 -0.26
C GLY A 169 8.11 3.94 -1.76
N MET A 170 7.46 2.85 -2.20
CA MET A 170 7.32 2.54 -3.64
C MET A 170 6.49 3.59 -4.39
N VAL A 171 5.37 4.04 -3.81
CA VAL A 171 4.51 5.06 -4.42
C VAL A 171 5.27 6.39 -4.57
N VAL A 172 5.92 6.84 -3.50
CA VAL A 172 6.71 8.08 -3.51
C VAL A 172 7.86 8.00 -4.52
N SER A 173 8.58 6.87 -4.58
CA SER A 173 9.65 6.65 -5.57
C SER A 173 9.15 6.76 -7.01
N ARG A 174 7.99 6.17 -7.33
CA ARG A 174 7.38 6.30 -8.66
C ARG A 174 6.99 7.74 -8.99
N MET A 175 6.40 8.46 -8.04
CA MET A 175 6.06 9.89 -8.23
C MET A 175 7.31 10.72 -8.54
N TRP A 176 8.42 10.48 -7.81
CA TRP A 176 9.69 11.14 -8.08
C TRP A 176 10.26 10.81 -9.46
N MET A 177 10.18 9.55 -9.89
CA MET A 177 10.61 9.17 -11.24
C MET A 177 9.82 9.93 -12.32
N PHE A 178 8.49 9.99 -12.20
CA PHE A 178 7.66 10.77 -13.14
C PHE A 178 7.99 12.25 -13.11
N PHE A 179 8.24 12.82 -11.92
CA PHE A 179 8.64 14.21 -11.80
C PHE A 179 9.99 14.48 -12.47
N ILE A 180 11.01 13.66 -12.20
CA ILE A 180 12.34 13.80 -12.82
C ILE A 180 12.25 13.64 -14.34
N VAL A 181 11.55 12.61 -14.84
CA VAL A 181 11.37 12.41 -16.28
C VAL A 181 10.61 13.58 -16.90
N GLY A 182 9.57 14.09 -16.24
CA GLY A 182 8.82 15.26 -16.69
C GLY A 182 9.70 16.52 -16.76
N VAL A 183 10.53 16.77 -15.75
CA VAL A 183 11.50 17.88 -15.72
C VAL A 183 12.55 17.71 -16.82
N VAL A 184 13.09 16.50 -16.99
CA VAL A 184 14.05 16.16 -18.05
C VAL A 184 13.44 16.46 -19.41
N LEU A 185 12.23 15.99 -19.72
CA LEU A 185 11.58 16.25 -21.00
C LEU A 185 11.26 17.74 -21.20
N THR A 186 10.70 18.41 -20.19
CA THR A 186 10.31 19.82 -20.31
C THR A 186 11.50 20.77 -20.37
N ILE A 187 12.65 20.43 -19.80
CA ILE A 187 13.86 21.25 -19.85
C ILE A 187 14.74 20.85 -21.03
N LEU A 188 15.12 19.57 -21.18
CA LEU A 188 16.10 19.18 -22.19
C LEU A 188 15.59 19.33 -23.63
N GLU A 189 14.33 18.98 -23.91
CA GLU A 189 13.81 19.00 -25.29
C GLU A 189 13.76 20.43 -25.89
N PRO A 190 13.34 21.48 -25.14
CA PRO A 190 13.44 22.86 -25.61
C PRO A 190 14.87 23.38 -25.69
N TRP A 191 15.74 23.00 -24.74
CA TRP A 191 17.15 23.40 -24.75
C TRP A 191 17.93 22.79 -25.92
N GLU A 192 17.66 21.55 -26.29
CA GLU A 192 18.22 20.91 -27.49
C GLU A 192 17.85 21.68 -28.76
N LYS A 193 16.57 22.08 -28.88
CA LYS A 193 16.06 22.88 -30.02
C LYS A 193 16.65 24.29 -30.06
N LEU A 194 17.07 24.86 -28.93
CA LEU A 194 17.72 26.17 -28.83
C LEU A 194 19.24 26.11 -29.02
N ALA A 195 19.89 25.04 -28.55
CA ALA A 195 21.34 24.90 -28.59
C ALA A 195 21.87 24.77 -30.02
N SER A 196 21.17 24.06 -30.90
CA SER A 196 21.60 23.88 -32.30
C SER A 196 21.62 25.20 -33.11
N PRO A 197 20.59 26.07 -33.05
CA PRO A 197 20.63 27.42 -33.61
C PRO A 197 21.71 28.32 -33.00
N ILE A 198 21.92 28.26 -31.68
CA ILE A 198 22.95 29.07 -31.01
C ILE A 198 24.35 28.62 -31.41
N TRP A 199 24.57 27.31 -31.52
CA TRP A 199 25.84 26.73 -31.97
C TRP A 199 26.17 27.10 -33.42
N THR A 200 25.18 27.04 -34.31
CA THR A 200 25.34 27.46 -35.71
C THR A 200 25.60 28.97 -35.82
N LEU A 201 24.93 29.80 -35.02
CA LEU A 201 25.24 31.23 -34.90
C LEU A 201 26.68 31.47 -34.42
N LEU A 202 27.11 30.78 -33.37
CA LEU A 202 28.49 30.87 -32.84
C LEU A 202 29.54 30.43 -33.85
N GLN A 203 29.30 29.32 -34.57
CA GLN A 203 30.19 28.88 -35.65
C GLN A 203 30.21 29.90 -36.81
N SER A 204 29.06 30.47 -37.17
CA SER A 204 28.99 31.50 -38.21
C SER A 204 29.72 32.78 -37.80
N ALA A 205 29.67 33.17 -36.53
CA ALA A 205 30.36 34.34 -36.01
C ALA A 205 31.88 34.13 -35.88
N ASN A 206 32.32 32.92 -35.56
CA ASN A 206 33.75 32.57 -35.52
C ASN A 206 34.38 32.38 -36.91
N ASN A 207 33.60 32.13 -37.96
CA ASN A 207 34.08 31.98 -39.33
C ASN A 207 34.12 33.31 -40.13
N VAL A 208 33.85 34.45 -39.47
CA VAL A 208 33.86 35.81 -40.09
C VAL A 208 35.21 36.52 -39.91
N PHE A 209 36.26 35.83 -39.47
CA PHE A 209 37.65 36.31 -39.51
C PHE A 209 38.59 35.27 -40.12
#